data_AF-A0AA38HHM7-F1
#
_entry.id   AF-A0AA38HHM7-F1
#
_cell.length_a   1.000
_cell.length_b   1.000
_cell.length_c   1.000
_cell.angle_alpha   90.00
_cell.angle_beta   90.00
_cell.angle_gamma   90.00
#
_symmetry.space_group_name_H-M   'P 1'
#
loop_
_entity.id
_entity.type
_entity.pdbx_description
1 polymer ?
#
loop_
_entity_poly.entity_id
_entity_poly.type
_entity_poly.pdbx_seq_one_letter_code
_entity_poly.pdbx_strand_id
1 'polypeptide(L)'
;MAGLFNRALVKKWVPIEVLPIIGICGMAVGGATFYLYRLSQGSEVVWDRSGDWRPWDKVKHDQNIKFLSYNQDFWAQRKLERAEREGKRIVDAI
;
A
#
# COMPACT_ATOMS: atom_id res chain seq x y z
N MET A 1 -9.85 -19.23 20.76
CA MET A 1 -8.75 -19.12 19.76
C MET A 1 -7.44 -18.84 20.49
N ALA A 2 -6.90 -19.84 21.19
CA ALA A 2 -5.64 -19.71 21.92
C ALA A 2 -4.67 -20.78 21.42
N GLY A 3 -3.48 -20.37 20.98
CA GLY A 3 -2.31 -21.24 20.82
C GLY A 3 -1.95 -21.66 19.40
N LEU A 4 -1.67 -20.72 18.49
CA LEU A 4 -1.06 -21.05 17.19
C LEU A 4 0.43 -21.42 17.29
N PHE A 5 1.09 -21.21 18.45
CA PHE A 5 2.50 -21.52 18.64
C PHE A 5 2.77 -22.15 20.00
N ASN A 6 3.42 -23.32 20.01
CA ASN A 6 3.89 -23.97 21.22
C ASN A 6 5.03 -23.12 21.84
N ARG A 7 4.72 -22.42 22.94
CA ARG A 7 5.64 -21.51 23.64
C ARG A 7 6.96 -22.18 24.06
N ALA A 8 6.92 -23.48 24.38
CA ALA A 8 8.11 -24.23 24.77
C ALA A 8 9.09 -24.42 23.60
N LEU A 9 8.58 -24.61 22.39
CA LEU A 9 9.42 -24.72 21.19
C LEU A 9 10.01 -23.36 20.81
N VAL A 10 9.21 -22.28 20.86
CA VAL A 10 9.70 -20.92 20.53
C VAL A 10 10.82 -20.50 21.48
N LYS A 11 10.69 -20.75 22.79
CA LYS A 11 11.73 -20.39 23.78
C LYS A 11 13.04 -21.19 23.61
N LYS A 12 12.98 -22.43 23.08
CA LYS A 12 14.17 -23.26 22.83
C LYS A 12 14.96 -22.79 21.60
N TRP A 13 14.27 -22.32 20.56
CA TRP A 13 14.88 -22.02 19.26
C TRP A 13 15.06 -20.53 18.98
N VAL A 14 14.35 -19.66 19.70
CA VAL A 14 14.42 -18.20 19.53
C VAL A 14 14.84 -17.56 20.87
N PRO A 15 16.15 -17.27 21.06
CA PRO A 15 16.63 -16.48 22.18
C PRO A 15 15.99 -15.09 22.15
N ILE A 16 15.78 -14.48 23.33
CA ILE A 16 15.11 -13.17 23.44
C ILE A 16 15.90 -12.06 22.72
N GLU A 17 17.22 -12.22 22.64
CA GLU A 17 18.17 -11.30 22.01
C GLU A 17 18.04 -11.28 20.49
N VAL A 18 17.49 -12.33 19.87
CA VAL A 18 17.37 -12.48 18.41
C VAL A 18 16.04 -11.90 17.90
N LEU A 19 15.05 -11.72 18.78
CA LEU A 19 13.76 -11.11 18.44
C LEU A 19 13.87 -9.74 17.74
N PRO A 20 14.71 -8.78 18.20
CA PRO A 20 14.83 -7.49 17.50
C PRO A 20 15.38 -7.66 16.07
N ILE A 21 16.31 -8.58 15.85
CA ILE A 21 16.89 -8.84 14.53
C ILE A 21 15.83 -9.42 13.59
N ILE A 22 15.09 -10.43 14.04
CA ILE A 22 14.00 -11.04 13.25
C ILE A 22 12.90 -10.00 12.99
N GLY A 23 12.60 -9.13 13.94
CA GLY A 23 11.64 -8.04 13.77
C GLY A 23 12.03 -7.07 12.65
N ILE A 24 13.27 -6.58 12.66
CA ILE A 24 13.76 -5.64 11.65
C ILE A 24 13.88 -6.33 10.28
N CYS A 25 14.44 -7.54 10.22
CA CYS A 25 14.55 -8.29 8.96
C CYS A 25 13.17 -8.63 8.38
N GLY A 26 12.22 -9.06 9.23
CA GLY A 26 10.85 -9.33 8.83
C GLY A 26 10.15 -8.08 8.30
N MET A 27 10.34 -6.93 8.97
CA MET A 27 9.81 -5.66 8.49
C MET A 27 10.45 -5.23 7.16
N ALA A 28 11.76 -5.42 6.98
CA ALA A 28 12.46 -5.08 5.75
C ALA A 28 11.97 -5.93 4.56
N VAL A 29 11.92 -7.25 4.72
CA VAL A 29 11.45 -8.16 3.67
C VAL A 29 9.95 -7.96 3.40
N GLY A 30 9.15 -7.79 4.44
CA GLY A 30 7.72 -7.49 4.31
C GLY A 30 7.47 -6.17 3.60
N GLY A 31 8.17 -5.11 3.98
CA GLY A 31 8.09 -3.79 3.35
C GLY A 31 8.53 -3.80 1.89
N ALA A 32 9.64 -4.48 1.58
CA ALA A 32 10.13 -4.63 0.21
C ALA A 32 9.13 -5.43 -0.66
N THR A 33 8.58 -6.52 -0.13
CA THR A 33 7.57 -7.34 -0.84
C THR A 33 6.30 -6.53 -1.09
N PHE A 34 5.82 -5.79 -0.09
CA PHE A 34 4.66 -4.92 -0.23
C PHE A 34 4.89 -3.82 -1.27
N TYR A 35 6.06 -3.19 -1.26
CA TYR A 35 6.41 -2.16 -2.24
C TYR A 35 6.45 -2.71 -3.67
N LEU A 36 7.09 -3.87 -3.88
CA LEU A 36 7.12 -4.54 -5.18
C LEU A 36 5.72 -4.96 -5.65
N TYR A 37 4.88 -5.46 -4.74
CA TYR A 37 3.49 -5.78 -5.04
C TYR A 37 2.69 -4.55 -5.45
N ARG A 38 2.90 -3.39 -4.81
CA ARG A 38 2.22 -2.17 -5.24
C ARG A 38 2.73 -1.69 -6.61
N LEU A 39 4.04 -1.75 -6.84
CA LEU A 39 4.66 -1.33 -8.10
C LEU A 39 4.21 -2.22 -9.27
N SER A 40 4.03 -3.52 -9.02
CA SER A 40 3.52 -4.44 -10.03
C SER A 40 2.11 -4.07 -10.51
N GLN A 41 1.31 -3.40 -9.69
CA GLN A 41 -0.03 -2.93 -10.05
C GLN A 41 -0.06 -1.49 -10.59
N GLY A 42 1.05 -1.00 -11.15
CA GLY A 42 1.12 0.30 -11.81
C GLY A 42 0.23 0.39 -13.06
N SER A 43 -0.12 1.61 -13.48
CA SER A 43 -0.91 1.86 -14.70
C SER A 43 -0.17 1.49 -15.99
N GLU A 44 1.14 1.29 -15.89
CA GLU A 44 2.06 0.91 -16.95
C GLU A 44 2.24 -0.61 -17.08
N VAL A 45 1.80 -1.39 -16.08
CA VAL A 45 2.02 -2.85 -16.03
C VAL A 45 0.75 -3.60 -16.39
N VAL A 46 0.79 -4.39 -17.46
CA VAL A 46 -0.33 -5.22 -17.92
C VAL A 46 -0.07 -6.68 -17.55
N TRP A 47 -0.79 -7.20 -16.55
CA TRP A 47 -0.72 -8.61 -16.12
C TRP A 47 -1.63 -9.53 -16.94
N ASP A 48 -2.82 -9.04 -17.28
CA ASP A 48 -3.81 -9.77 -18.06
C ASP A 48 -4.05 -9.05 -19.39
N ARG A 49 -3.85 -9.77 -20.50
CA ARG A 49 -4.09 -9.26 -21.87
C ARG A 49 -5.41 -9.76 -22.46
N SER A 50 -6.12 -10.64 -21.75
CA SER A 50 -7.37 -11.25 -22.20
C SER A 50 -8.61 -10.59 -21.60
N GLY A 51 -8.52 -10.08 -20.37
CA GLY A 51 -9.60 -9.38 -19.68
C GLY A 51 -9.33 -7.88 -19.53
N ASP A 52 -8.98 -7.46 -18.32
CA ASP A 52 -8.77 -6.05 -17.96
C ASP A 52 -7.38 -5.55 -18.37
N TRP A 53 -7.20 -5.38 -19.69
CA TRP A 53 -5.93 -5.07 -20.33
C TRP A 53 -5.51 -3.59 -20.28
N ARG A 54 -6.37 -2.70 -19.75
CA ARG A 54 -6.17 -1.23 -19.74
C ARG A 54 -6.02 -0.67 -18.34
N PRO A 55 -4.90 -0.93 -17.66
CA PRO A 55 -4.66 -0.42 -16.31
C PRO A 55 -4.62 1.12 -16.23
N TRP A 56 -4.36 1.83 -17.34
CA TRP A 56 -4.42 3.29 -17.42
C TRP A 56 -5.84 3.86 -17.30
N ASP A 57 -6.89 3.11 -17.65
CA ASP A 57 -8.28 3.58 -17.51
C ASP A 57 -8.70 3.69 -16.03
N LYS A 58 -7.96 3.07 -15.11
CA LYS A 58 -8.23 3.10 -13.66
C LYS A 58 -7.75 4.39 -13.00
N VAL A 59 -6.86 5.15 -13.66
CA VAL A 59 -6.29 6.39 -13.14
C VAL A 59 -7.10 7.57 -13.64
N LYS A 60 -7.62 8.37 -12.71
CA LYS A 60 -8.33 9.62 -13.04
C LYS A 60 -7.34 10.78 -13.14
N HIS A 61 -7.64 11.78 -13.98
CA HIS A 61 -6.76 12.92 -14.25
C HIS A 61 -6.32 13.74 -13.03
N ASP A 62 -7.12 13.74 -11.98
CA ASP A 62 -6.92 14.48 -10.74
C ASP A 62 -6.42 13.59 -9.59
N GLN A 63 -5.97 12.36 -9.90
CA GLN A 63 -5.22 11.51 -8.98
C GLN A 63 -3.74 11.53 -9.27
N ASN A 64 -2.96 11.60 -8.19
CA ASN A 64 -1.53 11.38 -8.28
C ASN A 64 -1.22 9.87 -8.28
N ILE A 65 -0.53 9.42 -9.32
CA ILE A 65 -0.01 8.04 -9.41
C ILE A 65 1.32 7.86 -8.70
N LYS A 66 2.05 8.95 -8.44
CA LYS A 66 3.39 8.90 -7.87
C LYS A 66 3.29 8.52 -6.39
N PHE A 67 4.19 7.63 -5.97
CA PHE A 67 4.29 7.22 -4.56
C PHE A 67 4.58 8.41 -3.63
N LEU A 68 5.38 9.36 -4.09
CA LEU A 68 5.69 10.59 -3.36
C LEU A 68 5.35 11.81 -4.23
N SER A 69 4.59 12.75 -3.67
CA SER A 69 4.40 14.08 -4.25
C SER A 69 5.26 15.09 -3.53
N TYR A 70 5.96 15.93 -4.29
CA TYR A 70 6.60 17.11 -3.73
C TYR A 70 5.58 18.24 -3.48
N ASN A 71 4.58 18.37 -4.34
CA ASN A 71 3.53 19.37 -4.22
C ASN A 71 2.25 18.69 -3.71
N GLN A 72 2.09 18.60 -2.38
CA GLN A 72 0.93 17.94 -1.75
C GLN A 72 -0.32 18.82 -1.83
N ASP A 73 -0.17 20.13 -1.64
CA ASP A 73 -1.26 21.10 -1.64
C ASP A 73 -2.02 21.13 -2.96
N PHE A 74 -1.30 21.04 -4.08
CA PHE A 74 -1.90 20.95 -5.42
C PHE A 74 -2.85 19.75 -5.57
N TRP A 75 -2.45 18.58 -5.07
CA TRP A 75 -3.30 17.38 -5.16
C TRP A 75 -4.42 17.39 -4.13
N ALA A 76 -4.23 18.05 -2.98
CA ALA A 76 -5.30 18.24 -2.00
C ALA A 76 -6.42 19.11 -2.59
N GLN A 77 -6.09 20.24 -3.22
CA GLN A 77 -7.08 21.12 -3.87
C GLN A 77 -7.88 20.40 -4.95
N ARG A 78 -7.22 19.63 -5.81
CA ARG A 78 -7.85 18.80 -6.86
C ARG A 78 -8.87 17.80 -6.31
N LYS A 79 -8.57 17.17 -5.17
CA LYS A 79 -9.50 16.25 -4.50
C LYS A 79 -10.75 16.97 -4.00
N LEU A 80 -10.59 18.18 -3.46
CA LEU A 80 -11.69 19.03 -3.01
C LEU A 80 -12.55 19.48 -4.20
N GLU A 81 -11.94 19.97 -5.28
CA GLU A 81 -12.64 20.34 -6.52
C GLU A 81 -13.47 19.19 -7.08
N ARG A 82 -12.96 17.95 -7.03
CA ARG A 82 -13.72 16.76 -7.42
C ARG A 82 -14.91 16.52 -6.49
N ALA A 83 -14.70 16.56 -5.18
CA ALA A 83 -15.77 16.32 -4.20
C ALA A 83 -16.93 17.31 -4.38
N GLU A 84 -16.61 18.58 -4.64
CA GLU A 84 -17.58 19.64 -4.98
C GLU A 84 -18.35 19.33 -6.27
N ARG A 85 -17.65 18.91 -7.34
CA ARG A 85 -18.29 18.50 -8.61
C ARG A 85 -19.20 17.27 -8.46
N GLU A 86 -18.83 16.34 -7.58
CA GLU A 86 -19.60 15.12 -7.29
C GLU A 86 -20.73 15.37 -6.28
N GLY A 87 -20.88 16.58 -5.73
CA GLY A 87 -21.89 16.92 -4.72
C GLY A 87 -21.71 16.21 -3.38
N LYS A 88 -20.53 15.64 -3.12
CA LYS A 88 -20.19 14.96 -1.86
C LYS A 88 -19.73 15.98 -0.84
N ARG A 89 -20.08 15.76 0.44
CA ARG A 89 -19.68 16.70 1.50
C ARG A 89 -18.16 16.65 1.66
N ILE A 90 -17.58 17.82 1.88
CA ILE A 90 -16.12 18.04 2.00
C ILE A 90 -15.51 17.17 3.12
N VAL A 91 -16.30 16.81 4.14
CA VAL A 91 -15.90 15.94 5.26
C VAL A 91 -15.75 14.47 4.89
N ASP A 92 -16.33 14.01 3.77
CA ASP A 92 -16.25 12.61 3.30
C ASP A 92 -15.03 12.37 2.39
N ALA A 93 -14.28 13.42 2.05
CA ALA A 93 -13.18 13.41 1.09
C ALA A 93 -11.78 13.59 1.73
N ILE A 94 -11.72 13.77 3.05
CA ILE A 94 -10.51 13.90 3.88
C ILE A 94 -10.23 12.56 4.56
#